data_AF-A0A7U9SR45-F1
#
_entry.id   AF-A0A7U9SR45-F1
#
_cell.length_a   1.000
_cell.length_b   1.000
_cell.length_c   1.000
_cell.angle_alpha   90.00
_cell.angle_beta   90.00
_cell.angle_gamma   90.00
#
_symmetry.space_group_name_H-M   'P 1'
#
loop_
_entity.id
_entity.type
_entity.pdbx_description
1 polymer ?
#
loop_
_entity_poly.entity_id
_entity_poly.type
_entity_poly.pdbx_seq_one_letter_code
_entity_poly.pdbx_strand_id
1 'polypeptide(L)'
;MPRKPDNRIGQAKDLYLKGLKLIDISKQLDLPEGTVRRWKSTYKWDNERSERDSERSDKNKGAQPGNKNASGHGAPPKNSNAEKHGLFRKYLPEETFSIIDGLKDRSPLDLIWDTIQIQYAAIIRSQQIMYVADRDDKTIEKVGTQDGNVIGEKWEVQQAWDKQAGFLKAQSTAVTSLKNVVKDYLELEGASRADAKEQVQDWKAAIIEIAKRRKERADGGTG
;
A
#
# COMPACT_ATOMS: atom_id res chain seq x y z
N MET A 1 -12.26 -28.45 -19.63
CA MET A 1 -12.34 -29.57 -18.66
C MET A 1 -11.04 -30.37 -18.72
N PRO A 2 -10.41 -30.73 -17.58
CA PRO A 2 -9.25 -31.62 -17.59
C PRO A 2 -9.66 -33.01 -18.12
N ARG A 3 -8.86 -33.59 -19.02
CA ARG A 3 -9.12 -34.92 -19.60
C ARG A 3 -9.06 -35.97 -18.49
N LYS A 4 -9.99 -36.93 -18.51
CA LYS A 4 -10.02 -38.05 -17.56
C LYS A 4 -8.68 -38.81 -17.61
N PRO A 5 -8.03 -39.08 -16.46
CA PRO A 5 -6.78 -39.83 -16.43
C PRO A 5 -6.97 -41.23 -17.00
N ASP A 6 -5.97 -41.72 -17.74
CA ASP A 6 -5.99 -43.07 -18.33
C ASP A 6 -5.96 -44.12 -17.20
N ASN A 7 -6.81 -45.14 -17.28
CA ASN A 7 -6.92 -46.19 -16.27
C ASN A 7 -5.62 -47.00 -16.12
N ARG A 8 -4.71 -46.94 -17.12
CA ARG A 8 -3.43 -47.66 -17.14
C ARG A 8 -2.31 -47.01 -16.31
N ILE A 9 -2.52 -45.81 -15.77
CA ILE A 9 -1.52 -45.10 -14.94
C ILE A 9 -1.12 -45.92 -13.71
N GLY A 10 -2.08 -46.56 -13.04
CA GLY A 10 -1.82 -47.41 -11.86
C GLY A 10 -0.99 -48.63 -12.21
N GLN A 11 -1.36 -49.34 -13.28
CA GLN A 11 -0.61 -50.51 -13.77
C GLN A 11 0.82 -50.14 -14.17
N ALA A 12 1.01 -49.01 -14.84
CA ALA A 12 2.34 -48.51 -15.20
C ALA A 12 3.19 -48.17 -13.97
N LYS A 13 2.59 -47.61 -12.90
CA LYS A 13 3.27 -47.33 -11.64
C LYS A 13 3.72 -48.62 -10.94
N ASP A 14 2.88 -49.65 -10.91
CA ASP A 14 3.23 -50.93 -10.27
C ASP A 14 4.36 -51.64 -11.01
N LEU A 15 4.36 -51.63 -12.34
CA LEU A 15 5.46 -52.18 -13.14
C LEU A 15 6.76 -51.39 -12.94
N TYR A 16 6.67 -50.06 -12.79
CA TYR A 16 7.81 -49.21 -12.46
C TYR A 16 8.39 -49.52 -11.08
N LEU A 17 7.53 -49.70 -10.07
CA LEU A 17 7.94 -50.09 -8.71
C LEU A 17 8.55 -51.50 -8.65
N LYS A 18 8.16 -52.40 -9.57
CA LYS A 18 8.80 -53.71 -9.77
C LYS A 18 10.18 -53.62 -10.45
N GLY A 19 10.65 -52.43 -10.80
CA GLY A 19 11.99 -52.18 -11.35
C GLY A 19 12.10 -52.29 -12.87
N LEU A 20 10.98 -52.39 -13.61
CA LEU A 20 11.00 -52.43 -15.07
C LEU A 20 11.39 -51.06 -15.65
N LYS A 21 12.14 -51.06 -16.76
CA LYS A 21 12.48 -49.82 -17.48
C LYS A 21 11.23 -49.23 -18.12
N LEU A 22 11.17 -47.90 -18.19
CA LEU A 22 10.02 -47.17 -18.76
C LEU A 22 9.69 -47.60 -20.21
N ILE A 23 10.71 -47.98 -20.99
CA ILE A 23 10.59 -48.48 -22.37
C ILE A 23 9.88 -49.85 -22.40
N ASP A 24 10.18 -50.72 -21.45
CA ASP A 24 9.59 -52.05 -21.39
C ASP A 24 8.12 -51.97 -20.93
N ILE A 25 7.84 -51.05 -20.00
CA ILE A 25 6.47 -50.73 -19.56
C ILE A 25 5.66 -50.14 -20.72
N SER A 26 6.25 -49.25 -21.53
CA SER A 26 5.55 -48.64 -22.65
C SER A 26 5.23 -49.66 -23.75
N LYS A 27 6.14 -50.61 -24.02
CA LYS A 27 5.88 -51.74 -24.94
C LYS A 27 4.79 -52.68 -24.41
N GLN A 28 4.82 -52.99 -23.12
CA GLN A 28 3.86 -53.91 -22.49
C GLN A 28 2.43 -53.34 -22.44
N LEU A 29 2.30 -52.02 -22.31
CA LEU A 29 1.01 -51.33 -22.24
C LEU A 29 0.53 -50.76 -23.59
N ASP A 30 1.29 -50.99 -24.67
CA ASP A 30 1.09 -50.43 -26.01
C ASP A 30 0.90 -48.90 -25.97
N LEU A 31 1.86 -48.21 -25.36
CA LEU A 31 1.86 -46.76 -25.17
C LEU A 31 3.16 -46.13 -25.69
N PRO A 32 3.12 -44.85 -26.14
CA PRO A 32 4.33 -44.09 -26.41
C PRO A 32 5.18 -43.96 -25.14
N GLU A 33 6.50 -44.15 -25.25
CA GLU A 33 7.45 -44.01 -24.13
C GLU A 33 7.30 -42.66 -23.41
N GLY A 34 7.08 -41.59 -24.18
CA GLY A 34 6.87 -40.24 -23.66
C GLY A 34 5.67 -40.14 -22.70
N THR A 35 4.64 -40.97 -22.87
CA THR A 35 3.46 -41.00 -22.00
C THR A 35 3.81 -41.56 -20.62
N VAL A 36 4.54 -42.69 -20.58
CA VAL A 36 4.98 -43.31 -19.31
C VAL A 36 5.98 -42.39 -18.59
N ARG A 37 6.91 -41.75 -19.33
CA ARG A 37 7.82 -40.73 -18.78
C ARG A 37 7.06 -39.54 -18.18
N ARG A 38 6.01 -39.05 -18.86
CA ARG A 38 5.19 -37.94 -18.36
C ARG A 38 4.44 -38.34 -17.09
N TRP A 39 3.85 -39.53 -17.04
CA TRP A 39 3.16 -40.03 -15.84
C TRP A 39 4.09 -40.16 -14.64
N LYS A 40 5.31 -40.69 -14.85
CA LYS A 40 6.35 -40.76 -13.82
C LYS A 40 6.61 -39.41 -13.16
N SER A 41 6.75 -38.36 -13.97
CA SER A 41 6.98 -36.98 -13.49
C SER A 41 5.72 -36.32 -12.91
N THR A 42 4.56 -36.49 -13.56
CA THR A 42 3.30 -35.84 -13.17
C THR A 42 2.76 -36.40 -11.85
N TYR A 43 2.88 -37.70 -11.65
CA TYR A 43 2.43 -38.40 -10.44
C TYR A 43 3.55 -38.71 -9.45
N LYS A 44 4.74 -38.10 -9.65
CA LYS A 44 5.89 -38.18 -8.74
C LYS A 44 6.21 -39.60 -8.30
N TRP A 45 6.37 -40.52 -9.25
CA TRP A 45 6.66 -41.93 -8.93
C TRP A 45 8.04 -42.13 -8.30
N ASP A 46 8.96 -41.20 -8.55
CA ASP A 46 10.20 -41.08 -7.80
C ASP A 46 9.88 -40.35 -6.50
N ASN A 47 9.61 -41.12 -5.44
CA ASN A 47 9.54 -40.55 -4.10
C ASN A 47 10.91 -39.98 -3.74
N GLU A 48 10.90 -38.68 -3.46
CA GLU A 48 11.92 -37.94 -2.74
C GLU A 48 13.28 -37.81 -3.45
N ARG A 49 13.47 -36.60 -3.97
CA ARG A 49 14.74 -35.88 -4.09
C ARG A 49 15.78 -36.49 -3.14
N SER A 50 16.82 -37.13 -3.68
CA SER A 50 17.95 -37.58 -2.88
C SER A 50 18.40 -36.43 -1.98
N GLU A 51 18.59 -36.67 -0.69
CA GLU A 51 19.25 -35.76 0.27
C GLU A 51 20.73 -35.49 -0.04
N ARG A 52 21.14 -35.68 -1.30
CA ARG A 52 22.46 -35.27 -1.76
C ARG A 52 22.38 -33.79 -2.12
N ASP A 53 22.83 -32.96 -1.19
CA ASP A 53 23.19 -31.58 -1.44
C ASP A 53 23.99 -31.51 -2.74
N SER A 54 23.45 -30.82 -3.74
CA SER A 54 24.21 -30.56 -4.95
C SER A 54 25.28 -29.52 -4.61
N GLU A 55 26.57 -29.89 -4.70
CA GLU A 55 27.74 -28.98 -4.55
C GLU A 55 27.70 -27.70 -5.41
N ARG A 56 26.72 -27.56 -6.32
CA ARG A 56 26.55 -26.41 -7.19
C ARG A 56 25.84 -25.20 -6.57
N SER A 57 25.32 -25.27 -5.35
CA SER A 57 24.54 -24.15 -4.78
C SER A 57 25.38 -23.01 -4.21
N ASP A 58 26.67 -23.21 -3.91
CA ASP A 58 27.52 -22.15 -3.39
C ASP A 58 28.25 -21.40 -4.50
N LYS A 59 27.49 -20.65 -5.31
CA LYS A 59 28.06 -19.53 -6.04
C LYS A 59 28.41 -18.43 -5.04
N ASN A 60 29.69 -18.39 -4.64
CA ASN A 60 30.26 -17.28 -3.88
C ASN A 60 29.88 -15.93 -4.53
N LYS A 61 28.97 -15.20 -3.89
CA LYS A 61 28.64 -13.82 -4.25
C LYS A 61 29.73 -12.92 -3.68
N GLY A 62 30.73 -12.60 -4.50
CA GLY A 62 31.80 -11.69 -4.10
C GLY A 62 32.80 -11.42 -5.22
N ALA A 63 33.54 -10.33 -5.06
CA ALA A 63 34.73 -10.09 -5.87
C ALA A 63 35.77 -11.20 -5.63
N GLN A 64 36.59 -11.50 -6.63
CA GLN A 64 37.68 -12.47 -6.48
C GLN A 64 38.58 -12.12 -5.28
N PRO A 65 39.03 -13.11 -4.48
CA PRO A 65 39.94 -12.87 -3.37
C PRO A 65 41.16 -12.06 -3.83
N GLY A 66 41.43 -10.92 -3.18
CA GLY A 66 42.55 -10.03 -3.52
C GLY A 66 42.23 -8.90 -4.51
N ASN A 67 40.98 -8.73 -4.95
CA ASN A 67 40.59 -7.60 -5.80
C ASN A 67 40.68 -6.27 -5.02
N LYS A 68 41.63 -5.41 -5.41
CA LYS A 68 41.83 -4.04 -4.88
C LYS A 68 41.22 -2.94 -5.76
N ASN A 69 40.48 -3.28 -6.81
CA ASN A 69 39.95 -2.28 -7.76
C ASN A 69 38.92 -1.31 -7.14
N ALA A 70 38.41 -1.61 -5.94
CA ALA A 70 37.53 -0.72 -5.17
C ALA A 70 38.25 0.00 -4.01
N SER A 71 39.56 -0.24 -3.79
CA SER A 71 40.29 0.43 -2.72
C SER A 71 40.52 1.90 -3.09
N GLY A 72 39.90 2.83 -2.36
CA GLY A 72 40.02 4.27 -2.58
C GLY A 72 38.93 4.89 -3.45
N HIS A 73 38.12 4.07 -4.13
CA HIS A 73 36.93 4.52 -4.83
C HIS A 73 35.70 4.13 -4.01
N GLY A 74 35.23 5.05 -3.16
CA GLY A 74 33.91 4.94 -2.55
C GLY A 74 32.81 4.87 -3.62
N ALA A 75 31.61 4.42 -3.23
CA ALA A 75 30.47 4.40 -4.13
C ALA A 75 30.30 5.79 -4.80
N PRO A 76 30.07 5.85 -6.12
CA PRO A 76 29.77 7.11 -6.79
C PRO A 76 28.68 7.86 -6.02
N PRO A 77 28.79 9.19 -5.81
CA PRO A 77 27.72 9.95 -5.21
C PRO A 77 26.46 9.71 -6.05
N LYS A 78 25.43 9.09 -5.45
CA LYS A 78 24.16 8.57 -6.04
C LYS A 78 24.10 7.08 -6.44
N ASN A 79 25.11 6.27 -6.21
CA ASN A 79 24.97 4.81 -6.34
C ASN A 79 24.45 4.19 -5.04
N SER A 80 23.16 4.37 -4.78
CA SER A 80 22.40 3.72 -3.69
C SER A 80 22.14 2.25 -3.99
N ASN A 81 23.18 1.47 -4.29
CA ASN A 81 22.99 0.05 -4.55
C ASN A 81 22.85 -0.72 -3.24
N ALA A 82 21.69 -1.38 -3.12
CA ALA A 82 21.31 -2.36 -2.10
C ALA A 82 20.77 -1.84 -0.74
N GLU A 83 20.17 -0.64 -0.69
CA GLU A 83 19.17 -0.41 0.36
C GLU A 83 17.87 -1.12 -0.03
N LYS A 84 17.17 -1.73 0.93
CA LYS A 84 16.00 -2.63 0.76
C LYS A 84 14.75 -1.99 0.11
N HIS A 85 14.92 -0.84 -0.54
CA HIS A 85 13.87 0.11 -0.85
C HIS A 85 13.89 0.41 -2.36
N GLY A 86 12.87 -0.11 -3.06
CA GLY A 86 12.80 -0.23 -4.52
C GLY A 86 12.48 1.05 -5.32
N LEU A 87 11.91 0.82 -6.51
CA LEU A 87 11.65 1.70 -7.67
C LEU A 87 11.47 3.22 -7.42
N PHE A 88 10.85 3.63 -6.30
CA PHE A 88 10.42 5.01 -6.06
C PHE A 88 11.53 5.96 -5.58
N ARG A 89 12.61 5.47 -4.99
CA ARG A 89 13.70 6.31 -4.46
C ARG A 89 14.47 7.08 -5.54
N LYS A 90 14.38 6.62 -6.80
CA LYS A 90 14.98 7.31 -7.95
C LYS A 90 14.23 8.58 -8.37
N TYR A 91 12.96 8.68 -8.01
CA TYR A 91 12.05 9.70 -8.53
C TYR A 91 11.43 10.60 -7.45
N LEU A 92 11.48 10.18 -6.18
CA LEU A 92 10.88 10.90 -5.07
C LEU A 92 11.94 11.52 -4.14
N PRO A 93 11.66 12.72 -3.58
CA PRO A 93 12.44 13.29 -2.49
C PRO A 93 12.50 12.35 -1.26
N GLU A 94 13.53 12.52 -0.44
CA GLU A 94 13.76 11.69 0.76
C GLU A 94 12.61 11.80 1.78
N GLU A 95 12.05 13.00 1.97
CA GLU A 95 10.87 13.23 2.81
C GLU A 95 9.64 12.46 2.31
N THR A 96 9.40 12.44 1.00
CA THR A 96 8.28 11.67 0.43
C THR A 96 8.51 10.17 0.60
N PHE A 97 9.77 9.74 0.56
CA PHE A 97 10.13 8.35 0.76
C PHE A 97 9.87 7.89 2.20
N SER A 98 10.22 8.70 3.21
CA SER A 98 9.97 8.36 4.62
C SER A 98 8.47 8.20 4.92
N ILE A 99 7.63 9.03 4.29
CA ILE A 99 6.17 8.89 4.36
C ILE A 99 5.73 7.54 3.78
N ILE A 100 6.16 7.21 2.56
CA ILE A 100 5.76 5.96 1.87
C ILE A 100 6.24 4.72 2.62
N ASP A 101 7.46 4.76 3.16
CA ASP A 101 8.01 3.64 3.93
C ASP A 101 7.17 3.39 5.19
N GLY A 102 6.73 4.46 5.86
CA GLY A 102 5.80 4.40 6.99
C GLY A 102 4.37 3.94 6.66
N LEU A 103 4.01 3.78 5.38
CA LEU A 103 2.73 3.20 4.94
C LEU A 103 2.76 1.67 4.83
N LYS A 104 3.95 1.06 4.68
CA LYS A 104 4.07 -0.37 4.34
C LYS A 104 3.43 -1.30 5.36
N ASP A 105 3.45 -0.91 6.63
CA ASP A 105 2.92 -1.70 7.74
C ASP A 105 1.53 -1.22 8.20
N ARG A 106 0.88 -0.34 7.44
CA ARG A 106 -0.47 0.19 7.77
C ARG A 106 -1.55 -0.49 6.95
N SER A 107 -2.67 -0.80 7.61
CA SER A 107 -3.86 -1.30 6.91
C SER A 107 -4.63 -0.16 6.21
N PRO A 108 -5.47 -0.45 5.20
CA PRO A 108 -6.35 0.55 4.59
C PRO A 108 -7.23 1.30 5.61
N LEU A 109 -7.68 0.61 6.66
CA LEU A 109 -8.45 1.23 7.74
C LEU A 109 -7.60 2.23 8.54
N ASP A 110 -6.32 1.94 8.77
CA ASP A 110 -5.43 2.87 9.46
C ASP A 110 -5.21 4.16 8.66
N LEU A 111 -5.04 4.05 7.35
CA LEU A 111 -4.84 5.21 6.48
C LEU A 111 -6.07 6.13 6.43
N ILE A 112 -7.26 5.54 6.36
CA ILE A 112 -8.50 6.31 6.39
C ILE A 112 -8.73 6.91 7.77
N TRP A 113 -8.40 6.18 8.83
CA TRP A 113 -8.45 6.73 10.19
C TRP A 113 -7.52 7.93 10.36
N ASP A 114 -6.26 7.83 9.92
CA ASP A 114 -5.31 8.94 9.93
C ASP A 114 -5.86 10.15 9.14
N THR A 115 -6.49 9.89 7.99
CA THR A 115 -7.13 10.92 7.17
C THR A 115 -8.28 11.62 7.91
N ILE A 116 -9.15 10.86 8.61
CA ILE A 116 -10.23 11.40 9.44
C ILE A 116 -9.65 12.33 10.52
N GLN A 117 -8.61 11.89 11.22
CA GLN A 117 -7.97 12.67 12.28
C GLN A 117 -7.37 13.97 11.74
N ILE A 118 -6.64 13.91 10.63
CA ILE A 118 -6.03 15.07 9.98
C ILE A 118 -7.10 16.07 9.53
N GLN A 119 -8.16 15.60 8.85
CA GLN A 119 -9.23 16.47 8.38
C GLN A 119 -10.01 17.10 9.54
N TYR A 120 -10.32 16.33 10.58
CA TYR A 120 -10.99 16.85 11.77
C TYR A 120 -10.15 17.91 12.49
N ALA A 121 -8.86 17.65 12.68
CA ALA A 121 -7.92 18.61 13.25
C ALA A 121 -7.78 19.88 12.39
N ALA A 122 -7.73 19.73 11.06
CA ALA A 122 -7.66 20.85 10.14
C ALA A 122 -8.93 21.73 10.19
N ILE A 123 -10.12 21.11 10.32
CA ILE A 123 -11.38 21.85 10.50
C ILE A 123 -11.35 22.63 11.81
N ILE A 124 -10.93 22.03 12.93
CA ILE A 124 -10.84 22.75 14.21
C ILE A 124 -9.84 23.90 14.13
N ARG A 125 -8.64 23.63 13.58
CA ARG A 125 -7.59 24.63 13.43
C ARG A 125 -8.01 25.78 12.51
N SER A 126 -8.77 25.52 11.45
CA SER A 126 -9.25 26.58 10.55
C SER A 126 -10.22 27.54 11.23
N GLN A 127 -10.98 27.09 12.25
CA GLN A 127 -11.83 27.98 13.06
C GLN A 127 -11.01 29.06 13.77
N GLN A 128 -9.79 28.74 14.21
CA GLN A 128 -8.90 29.70 14.86
C GLN A 128 -8.26 30.66 13.84
N ILE A 129 -7.89 30.16 12.67
CA ILE A 129 -7.20 30.95 11.62
C ILE A 129 -8.17 31.90 10.90
N MET A 130 -9.39 31.45 10.64
CA MET A 130 -10.39 32.18 9.85
C MET A 130 -11.44 32.90 10.70
N TYR A 131 -11.16 33.06 12.00
CA TYR A 131 -12.07 33.71 12.94
C TYR A 131 -12.37 35.16 12.53
N VAL A 132 -13.65 35.52 12.51
CA VAL A 132 -14.13 36.90 12.34
C VAL A 132 -14.72 37.35 13.68
N ALA A 133 -14.12 38.36 14.29
CA ALA A 133 -14.49 38.80 15.64
C ALA A 133 -15.85 39.51 15.69
N ASP A 134 -16.07 40.46 14.77
CA ASP A 134 -17.29 41.26 14.70
C ASP A 134 -17.53 41.85 13.29
N ARG A 135 -18.54 42.73 13.17
CA ARG A 135 -18.95 43.36 11.91
C ARG A 135 -17.85 44.23 11.28
N ASP A 136 -16.94 44.75 12.08
CA ASP A 136 -15.91 45.70 11.67
C ASP A 136 -14.53 45.04 11.49
N ASP A 137 -14.42 43.73 11.72
CA ASP A 137 -13.22 42.90 11.48
C ASP A 137 -12.89 42.79 9.98
N LYS A 138 -12.22 43.82 9.47
CA LYS A 138 -11.76 43.96 8.10
C LYS A 138 -10.27 43.71 8.01
N THR A 139 -9.86 42.98 6.98
CA THR A 139 -8.44 42.83 6.62
C THR A 139 -8.13 43.80 5.49
N ILE A 140 -7.10 44.63 5.67
CA ILE A 140 -6.61 45.56 4.65
C ILE A 140 -5.13 45.24 4.42
N GLU A 141 -4.78 44.77 3.23
CA GLU A 141 -3.42 44.35 2.91
C GLU A 141 -2.96 45.01 1.60
N LYS A 142 -1.71 45.50 1.58
CA LYS A 142 -1.11 46.08 0.37
C LYS A 142 -0.66 44.95 -0.54
N VAL A 143 -1.34 44.79 -1.67
CA VAL A 143 -1.12 43.69 -2.62
C VAL A 143 -0.26 44.08 -3.82
N GLY A 144 0.20 45.34 -3.88
CA GLY A 144 1.16 45.75 -4.90
C GLY A 144 1.47 47.23 -4.90
N THR A 145 2.53 47.55 -5.64
CA THR A 145 2.89 48.93 -5.98
C THR A 145 2.86 49.02 -7.51
N GLN A 146 2.22 50.05 -8.04
CA GLN A 146 2.20 50.34 -9.46
C GLN A 146 3.27 51.39 -9.74
N ASP A 147 4.31 51.01 -10.47
CA ASP A 147 5.36 51.92 -10.94
C ASP A 147 5.16 52.23 -12.43
N GLY A 148 5.02 53.53 -12.73
CA GLY A 148 4.74 54.10 -14.06
C GLY A 148 4.62 55.63 -13.97
N ASN A 149 3.92 56.29 -14.90
CA ASN A 149 3.71 57.76 -14.86
C ASN A 149 2.93 58.26 -13.62
N VAL A 150 2.25 57.35 -12.90
CA VAL A 150 1.61 57.60 -11.62
C VAL A 150 2.11 56.50 -10.67
N ILE A 151 2.77 56.89 -9.58
CA ILE A 151 3.15 55.98 -8.50
C ILE A 151 1.91 55.78 -7.62
N GLY A 152 1.47 54.54 -7.47
CA GLY A 152 0.26 54.21 -6.71
C GLY A 152 0.38 52.91 -5.94
N GLU A 153 -0.32 52.81 -4.82
CA GLU A 153 -0.41 51.59 -4.03
C GLU A 153 -1.73 50.86 -4.32
N LYS A 154 -1.67 49.53 -4.47
CA LYS A 154 -2.85 48.69 -4.60
C LYS A 154 -3.12 48.00 -3.27
N TRP A 155 -4.32 48.20 -2.75
CA TRP A 155 -4.79 47.62 -1.50
C TRP A 155 -5.92 46.63 -1.77
N GLU A 156 -5.87 45.46 -1.14
CA GLU A 156 -6.97 44.52 -1.06
C GLU A 156 -7.68 44.71 0.28
N VAL A 157 -9.01 44.78 0.24
CA VAL A 157 -9.85 44.91 1.42
C VAL A 157 -10.79 43.72 1.46
N GLN A 158 -10.68 42.93 2.52
CA GLN A 158 -11.61 41.83 2.80
C GLN A 158 -12.56 42.25 3.91
N GLN A 159 -13.85 42.33 3.60
CA GLN A 159 -14.88 42.71 4.55
C GLN A 159 -15.20 41.55 5.51
N ALA A 160 -15.61 41.86 6.74
CA ALA A 160 -15.97 40.86 7.76
C ALA A 160 -17.02 39.84 7.25
N TRP A 161 -18.05 40.32 6.56
CA TRP A 161 -19.13 39.48 6.02
C TRP A 161 -18.64 38.58 4.86
N ASP A 162 -17.74 39.06 4.01
CA ASP A 162 -17.11 38.26 2.95
C ASP A 162 -16.20 37.17 3.54
N LYS A 163 -15.36 37.52 4.53
CA LYS A 163 -14.52 36.57 5.27
C LYS A 163 -15.37 35.46 5.89
N GLN A 164 -16.45 35.84 6.58
CA GLN A 164 -17.36 34.90 7.24
C GLN A 164 -18.08 33.99 6.23
N ALA A 165 -18.57 34.55 5.12
CA ALA A 165 -19.23 33.76 4.07
C ALA A 165 -18.26 32.76 3.41
N GLY A 166 -17.04 33.22 3.10
CA GLY A 166 -15.98 32.37 2.56
C GLY A 166 -15.60 31.24 3.52
N PHE A 167 -15.47 31.55 4.81
CA PHE A 167 -15.20 30.57 5.86
C PHE A 167 -16.32 29.52 5.97
N LEU A 168 -17.58 29.93 6.06
CA LEU A 168 -18.72 29.00 6.17
C LEU A 168 -18.81 28.08 4.95
N LYS A 169 -18.56 28.60 3.74
CA LYS A 169 -18.54 27.80 2.51
C LYS A 169 -17.40 26.78 2.50
N ALA A 170 -16.19 27.21 2.88
CA ALA A 170 -15.03 26.33 2.98
C ALA A 170 -15.24 25.24 4.04
N GLN A 171 -15.77 25.62 5.21
CA GLN A 171 -16.07 24.70 6.31
C GLN A 171 -17.13 23.67 5.90
N SER A 172 -18.22 24.09 5.23
CA SER A 172 -19.26 23.18 4.74
C SER A 172 -18.70 22.11 3.79
N THR A 173 -17.80 22.52 2.90
CA THR A 173 -17.11 21.62 1.96
C THR A 173 -16.18 20.66 2.70
N ALA A 174 -15.38 21.15 3.65
CA ALA A 174 -14.49 20.33 4.46
C ALA A 174 -15.26 19.29 5.29
N VAL A 175 -16.36 19.69 5.94
CA VAL A 175 -17.23 18.78 6.69
C VAL A 175 -17.87 17.73 5.77
N THR A 176 -18.26 18.09 4.55
CA THR A 176 -18.84 17.14 3.59
C THR A 176 -17.82 16.10 3.15
N SER A 177 -16.57 16.53 2.89
CA SER A 177 -15.47 15.62 2.60
C SER A 177 -15.21 14.67 3.78
N LEU A 178 -15.12 15.20 5.01
CA LEU A 178 -14.93 14.40 6.22
C LEU A 178 -16.03 13.35 6.40
N LYS A 179 -17.30 13.73 6.21
CA LYS A 179 -18.43 12.79 6.25
C LYS A 179 -18.25 11.62 5.29
N ASN A 180 -17.79 11.89 4.06
CA ASN A 180 -17.54 10.82 3.08
C ASN A 180 -16.40 9.91 3.53
N VAL A 181 -15.30 10.45 4.05
CA VAL A 181 -14.18 9.64 4.55
C VAL A 181 -14.61 8.77 5.74
N VAL A 182 -15.42 9.30 6.66
CA VAL A 182 -15.99 8.52 7.78
C VAL A 182 -16.91 7.41 7.25
N LYS A 183 -17.74 7.69 6.25
CA LYS A 183 -18.59 6.67 5.61
C LYS A 183 -17.75 5.56 5.00
N ASP A 184 -16.70 5.91 4.26
CA ASP A 184 -15.81 4.94 3.62
C ASP A 184 -15.09 4.07 4.68
N TYR A 185 -14.71 4.66 5.82
CA TYR A 185 -14.18 3.90 6.96
C TYR A 185 -15.18 2.87 7.47
N LEU A 186 -16.44 3.27 7.70
CA LEU A 186 -17.49 2.39 8.21
C LEU A 186 -17.80 1.24 7.23
N GLU A 187 -17.85 1.54 5.93
CA GLU A 187 -18.04 0.52 4.88
C GLU A 187 -16.88 -0.50 4.86
N LEU A 188 -15.64 -0.05 5.01
CA LEU A 188 -14.46 -0.92 5.10
C LEU A 188 -14.38 -1.72 6.40
N GLU A 189 -14.96 -1.20 7.48
CA GLU A 189 -15.14 -1.91 8.74
C GLU A 189 -16.25 -2.98 8.67
N GLY A 190 -17.05 -2.97 7.59
CA GLY A 190 -18.06 -3.98 7.29
C GLY A 190 -19.50 -3.50 7.45
N ALA A 191 -19.74 -2.21 7.73
CA ALA A 191 -21.09 -1.66 7.76
C ALA A 191 -21.73 -1.69 6.37
N SER A 192 -23.05 -1.90 6.31
CA SER A 192 -23.76 -1.76 5.04
C SER A 192 -23.77 -0.29 4.60
N ARG A 193 -23.93 -0.04 3.30
CA ARG A 193 -24.06 1.34 2.77
C ARG A 193 -25.19 2.15 3.42
N ALA A 194 -26.27 1.47 3.81
CA ALA A 194 -27.40 2.11 4.48
C ALA A 194 -27.00 2.53 5.90
N ASP A 195 -26.42 1.62 6.67
CA ASP A 195 -26.01 1.87 8.05
C ASP A 195 -24.90 2.92 8.11
N ALA A 196 -23.92 2.86 7.20
CA ALA A 196 -22.85 3.85 7.12
C ALA A 196 -23.40 5.26 6.83
N LYS A 197 -24.40 5.36 5.94
CA LYS A 197 -25.07 6.63 5.62
C LYS A 197 -25.87 7.18 6.80
N GLU A 198 -26.48 6.31 7.60
CA GLU A 198 -27.20 6.68 8.81
C GLU A 198 -26.25 7.16 9.91
N GLN A 199 -25.22 6.38 10.23
CA GLN A 199 -24.22 6.71 11.25
C GLN A 199 -23.50 8.04 10.98
N VAL A 200 -23.22 8.34 9.70
CA VAL A 200 -22.52 9.57 9.29
C VAL A 200 -23.37 10.84 9.43
N GLN A 201 -24.69 10.73 9.67
CA GLN A 201 -25.51 11.90 9.97
C GLN A 201 -24.96 12.65 11.20
N ASP A 202 -24.64 11.89 12.25
CA ASP A 202 -23.86 12.35 13.40
C ASP A 202 -22.40 11.90 13.28
N TRP A 203 -21.71 12.50 12.31
CA TRP A 203 -20.30 12.23 12.03
C TRP A 203 -19.38 12.43 13.24
N LYS A 204 -19.72 13.30 14.20
CA LYS A 204 -18.91 13.50 15.42
C LYS A 204 -19.02 12.29 16.34
N ALA A 205 -20.25 11.83 16.58
CA ALA A 205 -20.48 10.61 17.35
C ALA A 205 -19.83 9.39 16.69
N ALA A 206 -19.96 9.26 15.36
CA ALA A 206 -19.32 8.19 14.59
C ALA A 206 -17.79 8.18 14.77
N ILE A 207 -17.12 9.33 14.68
CA ILE A 207 -15.67 9.42 14.91
C ILE A 207 -15.29 8.98 16.33
N ILE A 208 -16.06 9.38 17.35
CA ILE A 208 -15.82 8.99 18.74
C ILE A 208 -15.97 7.47 18.91
N GLU A 209 -17.00 6.89 18.31
CA GLU A 209 -17.26 5.46 18.39
C GLU A 209 -16.18 4.63 17.68
N ILE A 210 -15.76 5.06 16.48
CA ILE A 210 -14.62 4.47 15.77
C ILE A 210 -13.36 4.53 16.66
N ALA A 211 -13.08 5.67 17.29
CA ALA A 211 -11.93 5.82 18.17
C ALA A 211 -11.96 4.85 19.36
N LYS A 212 -13.14 4.66 19.98
CA LYS A 212 -13.33 3.70 21.07
C LYS A 212 -13.07 2.26 20.61
N ARG A 213 -13.69 1.83 19.51
CA ARG A 213 -13.50 0.47 18.95
C ARG A 213 -12.03 0.21 18.59
N ARG A 214 -11.33 1.20 18.03
CA ARG A 214 -9.89 1.09 17.73
C ARG A 214 -9.05 0.94 18.99
N LYS A 215 -9.37 1.66 20.06
CA LYS A 215 -8.70 1.52 21.36
C LYS A 215 -8.93 0.14 21.97
N GLU A 216 -10.17 -0.34 21.97
CA GLU A 216 -10.53 -1.67 22.48
C GLU A 216 -9.80 -2.79 21.72
N ARG A 217 -9.66 -2.69 20.39
CA ARG A 217 -8.88 -3.64 19.57
C ARG A 217 -7.39 -3.62 19.89
N ALA A 218 -6.83 -2.45 20.21
CA ALA A 218 -5.42 -2.33 20.60
C ALA A 218 -5.18 -2.94 22.00
N ASP A 219 -6.09 -2.70 22.94
CA ASP A 219 -5.97 -3.19 24.32
C ASP A 219 -6.27 -4.71 24.41
N GLY A 220 -7.22 -5.23 23.63
CA GLY A 220 -7.63 -6.64 23.62
C GLY A 220 -6.66 -7.62 22.94
N GLY A 221 -5.58 -7.13 22.31
CA GLY A 221 -4.53 -7.95 21.69
C GLY A 221 -3.39 -8.36 22.64
N THR A 222 -3.51 -8.06 23.95
CA THR A 222 -2.48 -8.35 24.97
C THR A 222 -2.81 -9.52 25.91
N GLY A 223 -3.79 -10.37 25.55
CA GLY A 223 -4.20 -11.56 26.31
C GLY A 223 -3.74 -12.87 25.68
#